data_AF-A0A8C3N9W0-F1
#
_entry.id   AF-A0A8C3N9W0-F1
#
_cell.length_a   1.000
_cell.length_b   1.000
_cell.length_c   1.000
_cell.angle_alpha   90.00
_cell.angle_beta   90.00
_cell.angle_gamma   90.00
#
_symmetry.space_group_name_H-M   'P 1'
#
loop_
_entity.id
_entity.type
_entity.pdbx_description
1 polymer ?
#
loop_
_entity_poly.entity_id
_entity_poly.type
_entity_poly.pdbx_seq_one_letter_code
_entity_poly.pdbx_strand_id
1 'polypeptide(L)'
;MASAEPGSEEAAEAEEAVYEEMPCDRMELSQQLAVEELISTEASYVHNMQLCVSDIRAHLQDKQLPELDLEGLFSNTDDILHVSRRFLKGLEATAGPGQEQLLCISKWCSANGCPVPSCGGGASPAPALAPPAPALAL
;
A
#
# COMPACT_ATOMS: atom_id res chain seq x y z
N MET A 1 -2.31 42.50 60.83
CA MET A 1 -3.43 42.86 59.95
C MET A 1 -2.81 43.40 58.67
N ALA A 2 -2.47 42.52 57.74
CA ALA A 2 -3.34 42.00 56.67
C ALA A 2 -3.40 43.00 55.52
N SER A 3 -2.46 42.84 54.59
CA SER A 3 -2.47 43.50 53.27
C SER A 3 -3.62 42.94 52.44
N ALA A 4 -4.28 43.82 51.70
CA ALA A 4 -5.18 43.47 50.62
C ALA A 4 -4.40 43.48 49.30
N GLU A 5 -4.53 42.42 48.51
CA GLU A 5 -4.38 42.40 47.05
C GLU A 5 -5.38 41.33 46.54
N PRO A 6 -6.38 41.68 45.73
CA PRO A 6 -7.26 40.71 45.08
C PRO A 6 -6.65 40.22 43.77
N GLY A 7 -7.03 38.98 43.40
CA GLY A 7 -6.37 38.14 42.41
C GLY A 7 -6.26 38.73 41.01
N SER A 8 -5.06 38.59 40.46
CA SER A 8 -4.77 38.67 39.03
C SER A 8 -5.29 37.41 38.35
N GLU A 9 -6.32 37.62 37.53
CA GLU A 9 -6.61 36.99 36.23
C GLU A 9 -5.95 35.63 35.93
N GLU A 10 -6.75 34.57 36.07
CA GLU A 10 -7.22 33.71 34.98
C GLU A 10 -6.49 33.89 33.62
N ALA A 11 -5.24 33.42 33.50
CA ALA A 11 -4.53 33.41 32.22
C ALA A 11 -3.36 32.40 32.20
N ALA A 12 -3.51 31.22 32.81
CA ALA A 12 -2.43 30.22 32.85
C ALA A 12 -2.85 28.78 32.54
N GLU A 13 -4.07 28.57 32.03
CA GLU A 13 -4.53 27.24 31.58
C GLU A 13 -5.17 27.33 30.19
N ALA A 14 -4.41 27.81 29.21
CA ALA A 14 -4.84 27.74 27.80
C ALA A 14 -3.72 27.55 26.79
N GLU A 15 -2.48 27.27 27.23
CA GLU A 15 -1.33 27.07 26.32
C GLU A 15 -0.57 25.76 26.55
N GLU A 16 -1.25 24.73 27.06
CA GLU A 16 -0.73 23.35 27.01
C GLU A 16 -1.77 22.40 26.37
N ALA A 17 -2.39 22.87 25.30
CA ALA A 17 -2.92 21.99 24.26
C ALA A 17 -1.94 22.01 23.07
N VAL A 18 -0.64 21.85 23.35
CA VAL A 18 0.36 21.50 22.33
C VAL A 18 0.14 20.03 22.02
N TYR A 19 -0.90 19.78 21.24
CA TYR A 19 -1.06 18.69 20.28
C TYR A 19 -0.16 17.48 20.55
N GLU A 20 -0.65 16.59 21.42
CA GLU A 20 -0.40 15.15 21.30
C GLU A 20 -0.96 14.73 19.92
N GLU A 21 -0.22 15.02 18.85
CA GLU A 21 -0.37 14.32 17.58
C GLU A 21 0.05 12.88 17.88
N MET A 22 -0.98 12.06 18.11
CA MET A 22 -0.87 10.69 18.56
C MET A 22 0.11 9.93 17.64
N PRO A 23 1.10 9.18 18.16
CA PRO A 23 2.11 8.50 17.35
C PRO A 23 1.55 7.52 16.30
N CYS A 24 0.28 7.13 16.45
CA CYS A 24 -0.48 6.35 15.48
C CYS A 24 -0.74 7.11 14.17
N ASP A 25 -1.13 8.39 14.25
CA ASP A 25 -1.50 9.19 13.07
C ASP A 25 -0.27 9.46 12.19
N ARG A 26 0.90 9.72 12.81
CA ARG A 26 2.17 9.90 12.09
C ARG A 26 2.63 8.61 11.38
N MET A 27 2.40 7.45 11.99
CA MET A 27 2.77 6.16 11.40
C MET A 27 1.85 5.80 10.21
N GLU A 28 0.56 6.11 10.32
CA GLU A 28 -0.41 5.94 9.23
C GLU A 28 -0.10 6.88 8.05
N LEU A 29 0.16 8.17 8.32
CA LEU A 29 0.56 9.12 7.29
C LEU A 29 1.84 8.68 6.58
N SER A 30 2.85 8.24 7.35
CA SER A 30 4.09 7.70 6.81
C SER A 30 3.85 6.49 5.91
N GLN A 31 2.96 5.58 6.34
CA GLN A 31 2.58 4.41 5.53
C GLN A 31 1.91 4.82 4.22
N GLN A 32 1.00 5.80 4.26
CA GLN A 32 0.32 6.28 3.07
C GLN A 32 1.30 6.93 2.07
N LEU A 33 2.20 7.79 2.57
CA LEU A 33 3.24 8.40 1.75
C LEU A 33 4.20 7.36 1.15
N ALA A 34 4.55 6.32 1.89
CA ALA A 34 5.38 5.23 1.38
C ALA A 34 4.69 4.43 0.26
N VAL A 35 3.37 4.22 0.37
CA VAL A 35 2.59 3.56 -0.69
C VAL A 35 2.51 4.45 -1.94
N GLU A 36 2.29 5.75 -1.78
CA GLU A 36 2.30 6.70 -2.88
C GLU A 36 3.67 6.79 -3.57
N GLU A 37 4.75 6.81 -2.78
CA GLU A 37 6.11 6.79 -3.31
C GLU A 37 6.38 5.50 -4.08
N LEU A 38 5.98 4.33 -3.54
CA LEU A 38 6.15 3.05 -4.21
C LEU A 38 5.42 3.01 -5.57
N ILE A 39 4.20 3.51 -5.64
CA ILE A 39 3.44 3.59 -6.88
C ILE A 39 4.11 4.55 -7.87
N SER A 40 4.50 5.73 -7.40
CA SER A 40 5.15 6.75 -8.23
C SER A 40 6.47 6.25 -8.81
N THR A 41 7.30 5.61 -7.97
CA THR A 41 8.60 5.08 -8.37
C THR A 41 8.45 3.90 -9.34
N GLU A 42 7.49 2.99 -9.11
CA GLU A 42 7.19 1.90 -10.04
C GLU A 42 6.66 2.42 -11.39
N ALA A 43 5.78 3.42 -11.38
CA ALA A 43 5.28 4.05 -12.61
C ALA A 43 6.42 4.67 -13.43
N SER A 44 7.34 5.36 -12.74
CA SER A 44 8.53 5.94 -13.36
C SER A 44 9.48 4.87 -13.90
N TYR A 45 9.66 3.77 -13.18
CA TYR A 45 10.43 2.62 -13.64
C TYR A 45 9.84 1.98 -14.91
N VAL A 46 8.53 1.72 -14.93
CA VAL A 46 7.81 1.21 -16.10
C VAL A 46 7.94 2.16 -17.30
N HIS A 47 7.89 3.47 -17.08
CA HIS A 47 8.08 4.46 -18.14
C HIS A 47 9.50 4.39 -18.74
N ASN A 48 10.53 4.37 -17.89
CA ASN A 48 11.92 4.25 -18.34
C ASN A 48 12.20 2.94 -19.08
N MET A 49 11.64 1.82 -18.59
CA MET A 49 11.69 0.54 -19.27
C MET A 49 11.05 0.61 -20.67
N GLN A 50 9.91 1.28 -20.81
CA GLN A 50 9.26 1.47 -22.11
C GLN A 50 10.12 2.27 -23.08
N LEU A 51 10.80 3.31 -22.61
CA LEU A 51 11.73 4.10 -23.43
C LEU A 51 12.89 3.21 -23.93
N CYS A 52 13.43 2.36 -23.06
CA CYS A 52 14.49 1.41 -23.45
C CYS A 52 14.01 0.43 -24.54
N VAL A 53 12.83 -0.16 -24.36
CA VAL A 53 12.31 -1.21 -25.26
C VAL A 53 11.72 -0.65 -26.54
N SER A 54 10.96 0.44 -26.46
CA SER A 54 10.18 0.96 -27.61
C SER A 54 10.98 1.95 -28.43
N ASP A 55 11.81 2.78 -27.79
CA ASP A 55 12.56 3.82 -28.49
C ASP A 55 14.00 3.35 -28.75
N ILE A 56 14.78 3.09 -27.70
CA ILE A 56 16.22 2.82 -27.86
C ILE A 56 16.44 1.54 -28.67
N ARG A 57 15.76 0.44 -28.32
CA ARG A 57 15.89 -0.82 -29.07
C ARG A 57 15.47 -0.66 -30.53
N ALA A 58 14.33 -0.03 -30.80
CA ALA A 58 13.85 0.19 -32.17
C ALA A 58 14.85 1.00 -33.00
N HIS A 59 15.40 2.08 -32.44
CA HIS A 59 16.41 2.88 -33.14
C HIS A 59 17.72 2.11 -33.39
N LEU A 60 18.11 1.21 -32.49
CA LEU A 60 19.28 0.35 -32.69
C LEU A 60 19.02 -0.74 -33.74
N GLN A 61 17.81 -1.30 -33.79
CA GLN A 61 17.37 -2.23 -34.83
C GLN A 61 17.44 -1.58 -36.22
N ASP A 62 16.90 -0.36 -36.35
CA ASP A 62 16.89 0.37 -37.63
C ASP A 62 18.29 0.69 -38.15
N LYS A 63 19.25 0.94 -37.25
CA LYS A 63 20.65 1.26 -37.60
C LYS A 63 21.46 0.05 -38.09
N GLN A 64 20.98 -1.18 -37.88
CA GLN A 64 21.64 -2.42 -38.32
C GLN A 64 23.15 -2.44 -37.99
N LEU A 65 23.50 -2.13 -36.73
CA LEU A 65 24.89 -2.07 -36.31
C LEU A 65 25.55 -3.46 -36.41
N PRO A 66 26.69 -3.60 -37.11
CA PRO A 66 27.39 -4.87 -37.22
C PRO A 66 27.83 -5.36 -35.83
N GLU A 67 27.75 -6.67 -35.61
CA GLU A 67 28.18 -7.36 -34.38
C GLU A 67 27.38 -7.03 -33.11
N LEU A 68 26.38 -6.14 -33.18
CA LEU A 68 25.52 -5.83 -32.03
C LEU A 68 24.42 -6.89 -31.88
N ASP A 69 24.55 -7.73 -30.85
CA ASP A 69 23.49 -8.65 -30.43
C ASP A 69 22.44 -7.92 -29.59
N LEU A 70 21.33 -7.57 -30.23
CA LEU A 70 20.21 -6.89 -29.57
C LEU A 70 19.42 -7.81 -28.64
N GLU A 71 19.32 -9.09 -28.97
CA GLU A 71 18.63 -10.07 -28.12
C GLU A 71 19.43 -10.30 -26.83
N GLY A 72 20.76 -10.37 -26.90
CA GLY A 72 21.62 -10.41 -25.72
C GLY A 72 21.62 -9.10 -24.92
N LEU A 73 21.68 -7.94 -25.60
CA LEU A 73 21.74 -6.63 -24.95
C LEU A 73 20.48 -6.30 -24.16
N PHE A 74 19.31 -6.56 -24.76
CA PHE A 74 18.04 -6.30 -24.12
C PHE A 74 17.47 -7.51 -23.38
N SER A 75 17.93 -8.73 -23.67
CA SER A 75 17.59 -9.94 -22.91
C SER A 75 16.09 -10.03 -22.60
N ASN A 76 15.73 -10.32 -21.36
CA ASN A 76 14.36 -10.48 -20.86
C ASN A 76 13.64 -9.15 -20.55
N THR A 77 14.05 -8.01 -21.13
CA THR A 77 13.47 -6.71 -20.76
C THR A 77 11.98 -6.62 -21.09
N ASP A 78 11.48 -7.29 -22.14
CA ASP A 78 10.05 -7.34 -22.44
C ASP A 78 9.23 -8.06 -21.36
N ASP A 79 9.75 -9.18 -20.86
CA ASP A 79 9.12 -9.94 -19.79
C ASP A 79 9.13 -9.14 -18.48
N ILE A 80 10.24 -8.47 -18.17
CA ILE A 80 10.33 -7.58 -17.01
C ILE A 80 9.32 -6.44 -17.13
N LEU A 81 9.26 -5.77 -18.29
CA LEU A 81 8.27 -4.71 -18.53
C LEU A 81 6.83 -5.22 -18.38
N HIS A 82 6.54 -6.44 -18.85
CA HIS A 82 5.23 -7.06 -18.68
C HIS A 82 4.89 -7.27 -17.20
N VAL A 83 5.81 -7.84 -16.43
CA VAL A 83 5.65 -8.09 -14.99
C VAL A 83 5.50 -6.77 -14.23
N SER A 84 6.37 -5.79 -14.47
CA SER A 84 6.32 -4.47 -13.83
C SER A 84 5.00 -3.74 -14.11
N ARG A 85 4.49 -3.77 -15.34
CA ARG A 85 3.15 -3.21 -15.66
C ARG A 85 2.03 -3.89 -14.87
N ARG A 86 2.10 -5.22 -14.70
CA ARG A 86 1.11 -5.95 -13.92
C ARG A 86 1.24 -5.62 -12.43
N PHE A 87 2.46 -5.49 -11.94
CA PHE A 87 2.76 -5.11 -10.56
C PHE A 87 2.22 -3.71 -10.25
N LEU A 88 2.50 -2.71 -11.10
CA LEU A 88 1.96 -1.35 -10.99
C LEU A 88 0.43 -1.34 -10.91
N LYS A 89 -0.25 -2.05 -11.82
CA LYS A 89 -1.73 -2.17 -11.78
C LYS A 89 -2.22 -2.79 -10.47
N GLY A 90 -1.47 -3.75 -9.94
CA GLY A 90 -1.74 -4.33 -8.63
C GLY A 90 -1.63 -3.31 -7.50
N LEU A 91 -0.54 -2.53 -7.48
CA LEU A 91 -0.33 -1.47 -6.50
C LEU A 91 -1.43 -0.41 -6.54
N GLU A 92 -1.76 0.10 -7.73
CA GLU A 92 -2.84 1.09 -7.95
C GLU A 92 -4.19 0.57 -7.48
N ALA A 93 -4.51 -0.71 -7.76
CA ALA A 93 -5.75 -1.33 -7.29
C ALA A 93 -5.79 -1.45 -5.75
N THR A 94 -4.65 -1.73 -5.11
CA THR A 94 -4.55 -1.81 -3.65
C THR A 94 -4.59 -0.45 -2.98
N ALA A 95 -4.11 0.62 -3.62
CA ALA A 95 -4.14 1.99 -3.08
C ALA A 95 -5.47 2.72 -3.32
N GLY A 96 -6.43 2.08 -3.99
CA GLY A 96 -7.78 2.62 -4.18
C GLY A 96 -8.60 2.71 -2.87
N PRO A 97 -9.88 3.11 -2.95
CA PRO A 97 -10.75 3.44 -1.80
C PRO A 97 -10.86 2.36 -0.70
N GLY A 98 -10.41 1.13 -0.96
CA GLY A 98 -10.37 0.04 0.03
C GLY A 98 -9.32 0.20 1.14
N GLN A 99 -8.23 0.94 0.90
CA GLN A 99 -7.24 1.24 1.96
C GLN A 99 -7.83 2.13 3.04
N GLU A 100 -8.60 3.14 2.63
CA GLU A 100 -9.32 4.03 3.54
C GLU A 100 -10.29 3.23 4.42
N GLN A 101 -10.94 2.18 3.88
CA GLN A 101 -11.86 1.33 4.63
C GLN A 101 -11.15 0.40 5.64
N LEU A 102 -9.96 -0.13 5.32
CA LEU A 102 -9.15 -0.90 6.27
C LEU A 102 -8.58 -0.02 7.39
N LEU A 103 -8.16 1.21 7.05
CA LEU A 103 -7.77 2.23 8.03
C LEU A 103 -8.97 2.65 8.89
N CYS A 104 -10.17 2.74 8.32
CA CYS A 104 -11.39 2.97 9.11
C CYS A 104 -11.70 1.80 10.05
N ILE A 105 -11.49 0.54 9.63
CA ILE A 105 -11.71 -0.64 10.48
C ILE A 105 -10.67 -0.69 11.61
N SER A 106 -9.40 -0.40 11.34
CA SER A 106 -8.36 -0.33 12.38
C SER A 106 -8.66 0.81 13.37
N LYS A 107 -9.02 2.00 12.87
CA LYS A 107 -9.45 3.15 13.70
C LYS A 107 -10.69 2.84 14.52
N TRP A 108 -11.68 2.18 13.94
CA TRP A 108 -12.91 1.78 14.63
C TRP A 108 -12.63 0.74 15.72
N CYS A 109 -11.78 -0.25 15.46
CA CYS A 109 -11.34 -1.23 16.46
C CYS A 109 -10.51 -0.59 17.58
N SER A 110 -9.67 0.41 17.28
CA SER A 110 -8.92 1.17 18.29
C SER A 110 -9.83 2.06 19.14
N ALA A 111 -10.86 2.66 18.55
CA ALA A 111 -11.78 3.58 19.25
C ALA A 111 -12.92 2.89 20.00
N ASN A 112 -13.39 1.71 19.55
CA ASN A 112 -14.55 1.01 20.10
C ASN A 112 -14.21 -0.36 20.71
N GLY A 113 -12.94 -0.76 20.70
CA GLY A 113 -12.50 -2.10 21.10
C GLY A 113 -12.84 -3.15 20.06
N CYS A 114 -11.94 -4.12 19.83
CA CYS A 114 -12.18 -5.24 18.94
C CYS A 114 -13.47 -6.00 19.35
N PRO A 115 -14.49 -6.11 18.48
CA PRO A 115 -15.70 -6.87 18.77
C PRO A 115 -15.44 -8.38 18.73
N VAL A 116 -14.23 -8.81 18.39
CA VAL A 116 -13.86 -10.22 18.28
C VAL A 116 -13.77 -10.80 19.70
N PRO A 117 -14.68 -11.71 20.11
CA PRO A 117 -14.52 -12.43 21.36
C PRO A 117 -13.23 -13.23 21.23
N SER A 118 -12.34 -13.04 22.19
CA SER A 118 -11.11 -13.80 22.45
C SER A 118 -11.04 -15.13 21.70
N CYS A 119 -9.95 -15.35 20.93
CA CYS A 119 -9.56 -16.66 20.40
C CYS A 119 -9.45 -17.69 21.54
N GLY A 120 -10.59 -18.23 21.97
CA GLY A 120 -10.69 -19.42 22.78
C GLY A 120 -10.57 -20.59 21.83
N GLY A 121 -9.53 -21.41 22.01
CA GLY A 121 -9.35 -22.65 21.27
C GLY A 121 -10.58 -23.53 21.37
N GLY A 122 -11.40 -23.52 20.33
CA GLY A 122 -12.51 -24.44 20.11
C GLY A 122 -12.31 -25.05 18.73
N ALA A 123 -12.15 -26.38 18.68
CA ALA A 123 -11.93 -27.12 17.45
C ALA A 123 -12.96 -26.74 16.38
N SER A 124 -12.49 -26.27 15.22
CA SER A 124 -13.32 -26.08 14.05
C SER A 124 -13.85 -27.44 13.58
N PRO A 125 -15.17 -27.63 13.36
CA PRO A 125 -15.65 -28.84 12.72
C PRO A 125 -15.14 -28.86 11.27
N ALA A 126 -14.50 -29.96 10.87
CA ALA A 126 -14.04 -30.17 9.51
C ALA A 126 -15.21 -29.99 8.52
N PRO A 127 -14.99 -29.35 7.35
CA PRO A 127 -16.05 -29.15 6.37
C PRO A 127 -16.57 -30.51 5.89
N ALA A 128 -17.90 -30.66 5.88
CA ALA A 128 -18.57 -31.85 5.38
C ALA A 128 -18.19 -32.07 3.91
N LEU A 129 -17.58 -33.22 3.63
CA LEU A 129 -17.24 -33.68 2.30
C LEU A 129 -18.52 -33.73 1.45
N ALA A 130 -18.58 -32.95 0.37
CA ALA A 130 -19.71 -32.99 -0.56
C ALA A 130 -19.88 -34.41 -1.15
N PRO A 131 -21.11 -34.90 -1.39
CA PRO A 131 -21.32 -36.20 -2.00
C PRO A 131 -20.78 -36.22 -3.43
N PRO A 132 -20.23 -37.36 -3.91
CA PRO A 132 -19.70 -37.46 -5.26
C PRO A 132 -20.82 -37.29 -6.30
N ALA A 133 -20.54 -36.52 -7.36
CA ALA A 133 -21.44 -36.33 -8.48
C ALA A 133 -21.78 -37.68 -9.15
N PRO A 134 -23.01 -37.88 -9.65
CA PRO A 134 -23.38 -39.11 -10.32
C PRO A 134 -22.57 -39.28 -11.61
N ALA A 135 -21.96 -40.45 -11.77
CA ALA A 135 -21.25 -40.83 -12.97
C ALA A 135 -22.23 -40.81 -14.16
N LEU A 136 -21.91 -40.00 -15.17
CA LEU A 136 -22.55 -40.07 -16.48
C LEU A 136 -22.22 -41.45 -17.08
N ALA A 137 -23.23 -42.32 -17.10
CA ALA A 137 -23.18 -43.55 -17.89
C ALA A 137 -23.23 -43.16 -19.37
N LEU A 138 -22.23 -43.64 -20.12
CA LEU A 138 -22.22 -43.66 -21.59
C LEU A 138 -23.31 -44.58 -22.13
#